data_AF-A0A944NC80-F1
#
_entry.id   AF-A0A944NC80-F1
#
_cell.length_a   1.000
_cell.length_b   1.000
_cell.length_c   1.000
_cell.angle_alpha   90.00
_cell.angle_beta   90.00
_cell.angle_gamma   90.00
#
_symmetry.space_group_name_H-M   'P 1'
#
loop_
_entity.id
_entity.type
_entity.pdbx_description
1 polymer ?
#
loop_
_entity_poly.entity_id
_entity_poly.type
_entity_poly.pdbx_seq_one_letter_code
_entity_poly.pdbx_strand_id
1 'polypeptide(L)'
;MNEKSARTWKIVAIVFMGLTTAMNLLGGVGTICAAFLTKQYPPMWVFMDYQWLYQPLMILTILIGIAGVWSTIQLIKGGKNVFRNVMIILIVGTILGGTQYFASLAIRGKGVPANVKFYANLATLLLFLVLNSPLFKTKMDFSKPIKKSDKTMAGGMAAFISGLIILSVFIWAGPSHTYQGDNWVEVFLIPILVNGTFLTVGGLIALTKSFIQIKKEDQMRVTSSSSDG
;
A
#
# COMPACT_ATOMS: atom_id res chain seq x y z
N MET A 1 3.15 23.04 14.36
CA MET A 1 2.31 21.82 14.40
C MET A 1 2.18 21.35 15.85
N ASN A 2 0.95 21.03 16.30
CA ASN A 2 0.70 20.50 17.65
C ASN A 2 0.80 18.96 17.67
N GLU A 3 0.79 18.34 18.86
CA GLU A 3 0.94 16.88 19.02
C GLU A 3 -0.17 16.08 18.33
N LYS A 4 -1.41 16.57 18.38
CA LYS A 4 -2.57 15.92 17.74
C LYS A 4 -2.39 15.85 16.23
N SER A 5 -1.94 16.94 15.60
CA SER A 5 -1.67 16.98 14.17
C SER A 5 -0.50 16.07 13.79
N ALA A 6 0.59 16.05 14.58
CA ALA A 6 1.72 15.15 14.36
C ALA A 6 1.31 13.66 14.43
N ARG A 7 0.43 13.30 15.39
CA ARG A 7 -0.17 11.97 15.50
C ARG A 7 -0.97 11.61 14.24
N THR A 8 -1.85 12.50 13.78
CA THR A 8 -2.65 12.27 12.57
C THR A 8 -1.77 12.04 11.34
N TRP A 9 -0.74 12.86 11.12
CA TRP A 9 0.17 12.69 9.98
C TRP A 9 0.93 11.36 10.00
N LYS A 10 1.32 10.85 11.18
CA LYS A 10 1.91 9.51 11.29
C LYS A 10 0.94 8.40 10.85
N ILE A 11 -0.32 8.50 11.26
CA ILE A 11 -1.35 7.53 10.87
C ILE A 11 -1.58 7.60 9.35
N VAL A 12 -1.71 8.80 8.78
CA VAL A 12 -1.84 9.01 7.34
C VAL A 12 -0.66 8.40 6.59
N ALA A 13 0.57 8.65 7.04
CA ALA A 13 1.78 8.08 6.44
C ALA A 13 1.77 6.53 6.43
N ILE A 14 1.35 5.90 7.54
CA ILE A 14 1.23 4.45 7.66
C ILE A 14 0.17 3.90 6.71
N VAL A 15 -0.98 4.56 6.61
CA VAL A 15 -2.08 4.14 5.71
C VAL A 15 -1.64 4.22 4.24
N PHE A 16 -1.01 5.32 3.83
CA PHE A 16 -0.49 5.47 2.47
C PHE A 16 0.60 4.44 2.15
N MET A 17 1.49 4.17 3.10
CA MET A 17 2.52 3.15 2.93
C MET A 17 1.92 1.74 2.83
N GLY A 18 0.95 1.39 3.67
CA GLY A 18 0.24 0.12 3.62
C GLY A 18 -0.53 -0.07 2.31
N LEU A 19 -1.20 0.98 1.83
CA LEU A 19 -1.88 0.96 0.54
C LEU A 19 -0.90 0.76 -0.62
N THR A 20 0.19 1.52 -0.65
CA THR A 20 1.23 1.41 -1.70
C THR A 20 1.83 0.01 -1.72
N THR A 21 2.05 -0.55 -0.53
CA THR A 21 2.51 -1.92 -0.36
C THR A 21 1.54 -2.93 -0.99
N ALA A 22 0.25 -2.82 -0.69
CA ALA A 22 -0.78 -3.67 -1.29
C ALA A 22 -0.82 -3.53 -2.82
N MET A 23 -0.71 -2.30 -3.33
CA MET A 23 -0.67 -2.02 -4.77
C MET A 23 0.56 -2.62 -5.46
N ASN A 24 1.73 -2.61 -4.80
CA ASN A 24 2.94 -3.25 -5.34
C ASN A 24 2.78 -4.77 -5.40
N LEU A 25 2.25 -5.39 -4.35
CA LEU A 25 2.00 -6.84 -4.36
C LEU A 25 0.96 -7.23 -5.42
N LEU A 26 -0.17 -6.53 -5.46
CA LEU A 26 -1.24 -6.77 -6.42
C LEU A 26 -0.76 -6.55 -7.87
N GLY A 27 -0.06 -5.45 -8.12
CA GLY A 27 0.46 -5.13 -9.45
C GLY A 27 1.62 -6.05 -9.87
N GLY A 28 2.46 -6.48 -8.94
CA GLY A 28 3.51 -7.47 -9.18
C GLY A 28 2.91 -8.81 -9.61
N VAL A 29 2.05 -9.39 -8.76
CA VAL A 29 1.38 -10.68 -9.05
C VAL A 29 0.52 -10.59 -10.30
N GLY A 30 -0.22 -9.49 -10.48
CA GLY A 30 -1.06 -9.27 -11.66
C GLY A 30 -0.29 -9.13 -12.97
N THR A 31 1.03 -8.94 -12.94
CA THR A 31 1.87 -8.86 -14.15
C THR A 31 2.33 -10.25 -14.65
N ILE A 32 2.01 -11.34 -13.93
CA ILE A 32 2.47 -12.69 -14.30
C ILE A 32 2.02 -13.12 -15.71
N CYS A 33 0.83 -12.68 -16.15
CA CYS A 33 0.30 -12.95 -17.49
C CYS A 33 1.12 -12.30 -18.60
N ALA A 34 1.75 -11.15 -18.34
CA ALA A 34 2.64 -10.47 -19.27
C ALA A 34 4.09 -10.97 -19.17
N ALA A 35 4.53 -11.39 -17.98
CA ALA A 35 5.91 -11.76 -17.70
C ALA A 35 6.25 -13.22 -18.01
N PHE A 36 5.43 -14.17 -17.56
CA PHE A 36 5.73 -15.62 -17.63
C PHE A 36 4.72 -16.40 -18.46
N LEU A 37 3.43 -16.03 -18.39
CA LEU A 37 2.36 -16.77 -19.05
C LEU A 37 1.93 -16.15 -20.39
N THR A 38 2.78 -15.33 -20.99
CA THR A 38 2.47 -14.50 -22.17
C THR A 38 1.81 -15.29 -23.31
N LYS A 39 2.25 -16.53 -23.56
CA LYS A 39 1.70 -17.40 -24.62
C LYS A 39 0.25 -17.81 -24.38
N GLN A 40 -0.18 -17.92 -23.12
CA GLN A 40 -1.55 -18.33 -22.75
C GLN A 40 -2.57 -17.20 -22.92
N TYR A 41 -2.10 -15.97 -23.10
CA TYR A 41 -2.92 -14.76 -23.03
C TYR A 41 -2.72 -13.90 -24.31
N PRO A 42 -3.52 -14.10 -25.38
CA PRO A 42 -3.32 -13.43 -26.68
C PRO A 42 -3.09 -11.89 -26.66
N PRO A 43 -3.81 -11.06 -25.88
CA PRO A 43 -3.54 -9.63 -25.74
C PRO A 43 -2.15 -9.28 -25.17
N MET A 44 -1.46 -10.26 -24.58
CA MET A 44 -0.13 -10.11 -24.01
C MET A 44 0.97 -10.54 -24.99
N TRP A 45 0.65 -11.13 -26.15
CA TRP A 45 1.65 -11.57 -27.15
C TRP A 45 2.60 -10.46 -27.60
N VAL A 46 2.13 -9.22 -27.60
CA VAL A 46 2.95 -8.00 -27.81
C VAL A 46 4.14 -7.85 -26.85
N PHE A 47 4.12 -8.55 -25.72
CA PHE A 47 5.20 -8.56 -24.73
C PHE A 47 6.18 -9.72 -24.90
N MET A 48 5.98 -10.64 -25.86
CA MET A 48 6.88 -11.79 -26.04
C MET A 48 8.34 -11.35 -26.24
N ASP A 49 8.57 -10.32 -27.05
CA ASP A 49 9.92 -9.79 -27.30
C ASP A 49 10.48 -8.94 -26.14
N TYR A 50 9.63 -8.64 -25.15
CA TYR A 50 9.96 -7.78 -24.01
C TYR A 50 9.94 -8.55 -22.67
N GLN A 51 9.81 -9.88 -22.66
CA GLN A 51 9.77 -10.66 -21.43
C GLN A 51 11.00 -10.45 -20.53
N TRP A 52 12.16 -10.21 -21.14
CA TRP A 52 13.41 -9.88 -20.45
C TRP A 52 13.29 -8.64 -19.55
N LEU A 53 12.37 -7.72 -19.86
CA LEU A 53 12.06 -6.54 -19.05
C LEU A 53 10.95 -6.84 -18.04
N TYR A 54 9.86 -7.48 -18.47
CA TYR A 54 8.68 -7.69 -17.62
C TYR A 54 8.91 -8.70 -16.49
N GLN A 55 9.72 -9.74 -16.72
CA GLN A 55 10.08 -10.72 -15.70
C GLN A 55 10.81 -10.10 -14.50
N PRO A 56 11.95 -9.40 -14.67
CA PRO A 56 12.63 -8.77 -13.54
C PRO A 56 11.77 -7.65 -12.93
N LEU A 57 11.03 -6.86 -13.72
CA LEU A 57 10.13 -5.84 -13.17
C LEU A 57 9.06 -6.46 -12.25
N MET A 58 8.47 -7.58 -12.65
CA MET A 58 7.49 -8.31 -11.83
C MET A 58 8.12 -8.82 -10.53
N ILE A 59 9.27 -9.51 -10.61
CA ILE A 59 9.97 -10.06 -9.43
C ILE A 59 10.35 -8.93 -8.46
N LEU A 60 11.00 -7.88 -8.96
CA LEU A 60 11.45 -6.75 -8.15
C LEU A 60 10.27 -5.99 -7.55
N THR A 61 9.16 -5.83 -8.28
CA THR A 61 7.95 -5.21 -7.73
C THR A 61 7.40 -6.01 -6.55
N ILE A 62 7.36 -7.35 -6.64
CA ILE A 62 6.93 -8.22 -5.54
C ILE A 62 7.87 -8.07 -4.34
N LEU A 63 9.19 -8.10 -4.55
CA LEU A 63 10.18 -7.90 -3.49
C LEU A 63 10.03 -6.54 -2.81
N ILE A 64 9.78 -5.48 -3.57
CA ILE A 64 9.49 -4.14 -3.04
C ILE A 64 8.17 -4.11 -2.28
N GLY A 65 7.14 -4.83 -2.73
CA GLY A 65 5.91 -5.04 -1.97
C GLY A 65 6.18 -5.70 -0.61
N ILE A 66 6.95 -6.79 -0.57
CA ILE A 66 7.32 -7.48 0.69
C ILE A 66 8.11 -6.54 1.61
N ALA A 67 9.11 -5.83 1.06
CA ALA A 67 9.85 -4.82 1.81
C ALA A 67 8.94 -3.69 2.33
N GLY A 68 7.92 -3.31 1.57
CA GLY A 68 6.89 -2.35 1.96
C GLY A 68 6.06 -2.80 3.16
N VAL A 69 5.69 -4.09 3.25
CA VAL A 69 5.00 -4.65 4.43
C VAL A 69 5.87 -4.48 5.67
N TRP A 70 7.15 -4.86 5.55
CA TRP A 70 8.12 -4.74 6.64
C TRP A 70 8.31 -3.29 7.08
N SER A 71 8.41 -2.36 6.13
CA SER A 71 8.52 -0.93 6.41
C SER A 71 7.25 -0.33 7.01
N THR A 72 6.07 -0.81 6.63
CA THR A 72 4.80 -0.41 7.26
C THR A 72 4.76 -0.83 8.72
N ILE A 73 5.18 -2.05 9.02
CA ILE A 73 5.29 -2.56 10.41
C ILE A 73 6.32 -1.72 11.20
N GLN A 74 7.43 -1.34 10.57
CA GLN A 74 8.43 -0.48 11.19
C GLN A 74 7.94 0.94 11.47
N LEU A 75 7.13 1.54 10.59
CA LEU A 75 6.52 2.85 10.86
C LEU A 75 5.61 2.82 12.09
N ILE A 76 4.94 1.69 12.33
CA ILE A 76 4.11 1.47 13.52
C ILE A 76 4.97 1.24 14.77
N LYS A 77 6.03 0.43 14.66
CA LYS A 77 6.89 0.05 15.79
C LYS A 77 7.96 1.09 16.15
N GLY A 78 8.32 1.98 15.22
CA GLY A 78 9.44 2.91 15.34
C GLY A 78 10.80 2.24 15.09
N GLY A 79 11.80 3.03 14.74
CA GLY A 79 13.20 2.60 14.65
C GLY A 79 14.13 3.63 13.99
N LYS A 80 15.45 3.47 14.18
CA LYS A 80 16.45 4.48 13.79
C LYS A 80 16.54 4.76 12.28
N ASN A 81 16.23 3.76 11.43
CA ASN A 81 16.36 3.86 9.97
C ASN A 81 15.03 3.78 9.21
N VAL A 82 13.89 3.80 9.91
CA VAL A 82 12.58 3.51 9.32
C VAL A 82 12.25 4.47 8.18
N PHE A 83 12.42 5.77 8.41
CA PHE A 83 12.11 6.79 7.41
C PHE A 83 12.98 6.64 6.15
N ARG A 84 14.27 6.35 6.33
CA ARG A 84 15.21 6.12 5.22
C ARG A 84 14.83 4.88 4.42
N ASN A 85 14.49 3.78 5.09
CA ASN A 85 14.07 2.54 4.43
C ASN A 85 12.80 2.75 3.61
N VAL A 86 11.80 3.44 4.17
CA VAL A 86 10.56 3.79 3.46
C VAL A 86 10.86 4.64 2.22
N MET A 87 11.69 5.67 2.35
CA MET A 87 12.10 6.51 1.21
C MET A 87 12.76 5.69 0.10
N ILE A 88 13.70 4.79 0.44
CA ILE A 88 14.37 3.93 -0.55
C ILE A 88 13.35 3.03 -1.26
N ILE A 89 12.48 2.36 -0.51
CA ILE A 89 11.45 1.46 -1.05
C ILE A 89 10.50 2.23 -1.99
N LEU A 90 10.07 3.43 -1.60
CA LEU A 90 9.18 4.27 -2.41
C LEU A 90 9.87 4.79 -3.67
N ILE A 91 11.15 5.19 -3.58
CA ILE A 91 11.92 5.63 -4.76
C ILE A 91 12.08 4.46 -5.74
N VAL A 92 12.55 3.31 -5.26
CA VAL A 92 12.74 2.13 -6.12
C VAL A 92 11.41 1.64 -6.67
N GLY A 93 10.36 1.57 -5.86
CA GLY A 93 9.01 1.20 -6.30
C GLY A 93 8.44 2.16 -7.34
N THR A 94 8.67 3.47 -7.20
CA THR A 94 8.26 4.48 -8.18
C THR A 94 9.01 4.32 -9.50
N ILE A 95 10.32 4.07 -9.45
CA ILE A 95 11.14 3.82 -10.65
C ILE A 95 10.65 2.56 -11.37
N LEU A 96 10.52 1.44 -10.67
CA LEU A 96 10.04 0.18 -11.26
C LEU A 96 8.63 0.31 -11.83
N GLY A 97 7.72 0.94 -11.08
CA GLY A 97 6.35 1.20 -11.52
C GLY A 97 6.29 2.13 -12.73
N GLY A 98 7.12 3.17 -12.76
CA GLY A 98 7.24 4.11 -13.86
C GLY A 98 7.75 3.42 -15.12
N THR A 99 8.86 2.67 -15.02
CA THR A 99 9.41 1.89 -16.14
C THR A 99 8.35 0.95 -16.72
N GLN A 100 7.63 0.21 -15.87
CA GLN A 100 6.57 -0.68 -16.35
C GLN A 100 5.43 0.09 -17.02
N TYR A 101 5.00 1.21 -16.44
CA TYR A 101 3.92 2.04 -16.98
C TYR A 101 4.27 2.61 -18.36
N PHE A 102 5.43 3.25 -18.49
CA PHE A 102 5.88 3.85 -19.76
C PHE A 102 6.20 2.79 -20.81
N ALA A 103 6.79 1.66 -20.43
CA ALA A 103 6.99 0.54 -21.35
C ALA A 103 5.65 -0.03 -21.84
N SER A 104 4.67 -0.20 -20.95
CA SER A 104 3.33 -0.67 -21.33
C SER A 104 2.64 0.30 -22.27
N LEU A 105 2.76 1.61 -22.01
CA LEU A 105 2.20 2.66 -22.86
C LEU A 105 2.85 2.68 -24.24
N ALA A 106 4.18 2.53 -24.32
CA ALA A 106 4.91 2.49 -25.58
C ALA A 106 4.57 1.24 -26.43
N ILE A 107 4.41 0.08 -25.80
CA ILE A 107 4.18 -1.19 -26.50
C ILE A 107 2.69 -1.39 -26.89
N ARG A 108 1.76 -1.03 -26.00
CA ARG A 108 0.32 -1.33 -26.17
C ARG A 108 -0.57 -0.12 -26.40
N GLY A 109 -0.03 1.09 -26.27
CA GLY A 109 -0.82 2.33 -26.23
C GLY A 109 -1.72 2.44 -24.98
N LYS A 110 -1.65 1.48 -24.05
CA LYS A 110 -2.46 1.41 -22.82
C LYS A 110 -1.58 1.08 -21.62
N GLY A 111 -1.74 1.83 -20.54
CA GLY A 111 -0.94 1.67 -19.33
C GLY A 111 -1.69 1.15 -18.10
N VAL A 112 -2.97 0.81 -18.22
CA VAL A 112 -3.77 0.26 -17.11
C VAL A 112 -3.48 -1.25 -16.97
N PRO A 113 -3.21 -1.78 -15.76
CA PRO A 113 -3.28 -1.15 -14.43
C PRO A 113 -1.93 -0.59 -13.93
N ALA A 114 -0.86 -0.66 -14.72
CA ALA A 114 0.47 -0.23 -14.33
C ALA A 114 0.53 1.25 -13.88
N ASN A 115 -0.29 2.11 -14.49
CA ASN A 115 -0.46 3.51 -14.11
C ASN A 115 -0.96 3.66 -12.66
N VAL A 116 -1.96 2.89 -12.23
CA VAL A 116 -2.53 2.97 -10.88
C VAL A 116 -1.47 2.66 -9.84
N LYS A 117 -0.68 1.60 -10.07
CA LYS A 117 0.46 1.26 -9.22
C LYS A 117 1.51 2.38 -9.19
N PHE A 118 1.88 2.92 -10.35
CA PHE A 118 2.87 3.99 -10.44
C PHE A 118 2.42 5.23 -9.66
N TYR A 119 1.19 5.70 -9.88
CA TYR A 119 0.67 6.88 -9.18
C TYR A 119 0.48 6.66 -7.69
N ALA A 120 0.15 5.44 -7.24
CA ALA A 120 0.11 5.12 -5.81
C ALA A 120 1.50 5.24 -5.16
N ASN A 121 2.54 4.70 -5.81
CA ASN A 121 3.92 4.86 -5.33
C ASN A 121 4.36 6.33 -5.33
N LEU A 122 4.09 7.05 -6.42
CA LEU A 122 4.48 8.44 -6.56
C LEU A 122 3.77 9.34 -5.53
N ALA A 123 2.45 9.17 -5.34
CA ALA A 123 1.70 9.93 -4.35
C ALA A 123 2.23 9.72 -2.94
N THR A 124 2.54 8.47 -2.58
CA THR A 124 3.12 8.15 -1.27
C THR A 124 4.54 8.65 -1.14
N LEU A 125 5.35 8.59 -2.20
CA LEU A 125 6.69 9.18 -2.21
C LEU A 125 6.62 10.70 -1.98
N LEU A 126 5.72 11.40 -2.69
CA LEU A 126 5.52 12.84 -2.51
C LEU A 126 5.06 13.16 -1.09
N LEU A 127 4.15 12.37 -0.51
CA LEU A 127 3.78 12.49 0.89
C LEU A 127 5.00 12.38 1.80
N PHE A 128 5.82 11.33 1.66
CA PHE A 128 7.00 11.16 2.50
C PHE A 128 8.05 12.26 2.26
N LEU A 129 8.19 12.79 1.04
CA LEU A 129 9.02 13.96 0.78
C LEU A 129 8.53 15.21 1.53
N VAL A 130 7.21 15.45 1.56
CA VAL A 130 6.62 16.54 2.37
C VAL A 130 6.90 16.32 3.86
N LEU A 131 6.73 15.10 4.36
CA LEU A 131 7.04 14.75 5.76
C LEU A 131 8.54 14.86 6.09
N ASN A 132 9.41 14.78 5.07
CA ASN A 132 10.85 14.94 5.17
C ASN A 132 11.31 16.41 5.28
N SER A 133 10.39 17.37 5.10
CA SER A 133 10.70 18.80 5.22
C SER A 133 10.94 19.22 6.68
N PRO A 134 11.69 20.31 6.94
CA PRO A 134 12.06 20.73 8.30
C PRO A 134 10.85 21.04 9.20
N LEU A 135 9.76 21.53 8.62
CA LEU A 135 8.51 21.83 9.31
C LEU A 135 7.92 20.60 10.02
N PHE A 136 8.05 19.45 9.37
CA PHE A 136 7.44 18.19 9.79
C PHE A 136 8.42 17.34 10.61
N LYS A 137 9.69 17.27 10.20
CA LYS A 137 10.74 16.48 10.88
C LYS A 137 10.96 16.85 12.34
N THR A 138 10.92 18.13 12.68
CA THR A 138 11.16 18.61 14.06
C THR A 138 10.06 18.18 15.04
N LYS A 139 8.88 17.80 14.52
CA LYS A 139 7.69 17.45 15.32
C LYS A 139 7.26 16.00 15.15
N MET A 140 7.71 15.30 14.10
CA MET A 140 7.39 13.89 13.83
C MET A 140 8.62 13.01 13.91
N ASP A 141 8.78 12.38 15.06
CA ASP A 141 9.83 11.40 15.28
C ASP A 141 9.34 9.98 14.95
N PHE A 142 9.68 9.47 13.76
CA PHE A 142 9.39 8.08 13.34
C PHE A 142 10.33 7.05 13.99
N SER A 143 11.33 7.47 14.77
CA SER A 143 12.17 6.53 15.51
C SER A 143 11.48 5.95 16.74
N LYS A 144 10.46 6.66 17.25
CA LYS A 144 9.67 6.24 18.42
C LYS A 144 8.41 5.48 18.01
N PRO A 145 8.03 4.42 18.75
CA PRO A 145 6.73 3.77 18.56
C PRO A 145 5.58 4.76 18.79
N ILE A 146 4.49 4.59 18.04
CA ILE A 146 3.22 5.28 18.33
C ILE A 146 2.49 4.62 19.51
N LYS A 147 1.48 5.27 20.09
CA LYS A 147 0.72 4.72 21.23
C LYS A 147 -0.03 3.45 20.83
N LYS A 148 -0.35 2.56 21.77
CA LYS A 148 -0.98 1.26 21.48
C LYS A 148 -2.33 1.40 20.74
N SER A 149 -3.18 2.34 21.16
CA SER A 149 -4.44 2.67 20.49
C SER A 149 -4.19 3.15 19.05
N ASP A 150 -3.16 3.98 18.83
CA ASP A 150 -2.73 4.46 17.51
C ASP A 150 -2.14 3.38 16.61
N LYS A 151 -1.36 2.45 17.16
CA LYS A 151 -0.83 1.30 16.42
C LYS A 151 -1.97 0.49 15.83
N THR A 152 -2.96 0.19 16.67
CA THR A 152 -4.14 -0.57 16.28
C THR A 152 -4.99 0.20 15.27
N MET A 153 -5.13 1.52 15.44
CA MET A 153 -5.86 2.36 14.48
C MET A 153 -5.17 2.42 13.13
N ALA A 154 -3.89 2.77 13.09
CA ALA A 154 -3.13 2.93 11.84
C ALA A 154 -3.03 1.62 11.06
N GLY A 155 -2.72 0.51 11.75
CA GLY A 155 -2.69 -0.82 11.13
C GLY A 155 -4.08 -1.26 10.66
N GLY A 156 -5.13 -1.02 11.45
CA GLY A 156 -6.51 -1.32 11.10
C GLY A 156 -7.00 -0.54 9.88
N MET A 157 -6.74 0.77 9.82
CA MET A 157 -7.06 1.61 8.66
C MET A 157 -6.31 1.14 7.41
N ALA A 158 -5.01 0.87 7.52
CA ALA A 158 -4.19 0.41 6.40
C ALA A 158 -4.71 -0.92 5.83
N ALA A 159 -5.00 -1.90 6.71
CA ALA A 159 -5.56 -3.18 6.30
C ALA A 159 -6.96 -3.02 5.69
N PHE A 160 -7.84 -2.26 6.34
CA PHE A 160 -9.21 -2.05 5.89
C PHE A 160 -9.28 -1.45 4.48
N ILE A 161 -8.56 -0.34 4.27
CA ILE A 161 -8.52 0.37 2.98
C ILE A 161 -7.85 -0.50 1.91
N SER A 162 -6.75 -1.20 2.25
CA SER A 162 -6.09 -2.11 1.31
C SER A 162 -7.00 -3.26 0.90
N GLY A 163 -7.76 -3.84 1.82
CA GLY A 163 -8.74 -4.88 1.55
C GLY A 163 -9.83 -4.41 0.60
N LEU A 164 -10.40 -3.22 0.82
CA LEU A 164 -11.40 -2.63 -0.08
C LEU A 164 -10.84 -2.39 -1.50
N ILE A 165 -9.59 -1.95 -1.60
CA ILE A 165 -8.95 -1.71 -2.90
C ILE A 165 -8.68 -3.03 -3.64
N ILE A 166 -8.28 -4.08 -2.92
CA ILE A 166 -8.14 -5.43 -3.49
C ILE A 166 -9.49 -5.95 -3.98
N LEU A 167 -10.55 -5.84 -3.17
CA LEU A 167 -11.89 -6.31 -3.54
C LEU A 167 -12.50 -5.54 -4.73
N SER A 168 -12.15 -4.26 -4.88
CA SER A 168 -12.63 -3.44 -6.00
C SER A 168 -11.84 -3.60 -7.30
N VAL A 169 -10.82 -4.47 -7.35
CA VAL A 169 -9.95 -4.64 -8.53
C VAL A 169 -10.73 -5.02 -9.79
N PHE A 170 -11.83 -5.75 -9.68
CA PHE A 170 -12.71 -6.09 -10.81
C PHE A 170 -13.31 -4.85 -11.48
N ILE A 171 -13.55 -3.78 -10.72
CA ILE A 171 -14.18 -2.55 -11.21
C ILE A 171 -13.18 -1.75 -12.07
N TRP A 172 -11.94 -1.62 -11.61
CA TRP A 172 -10.98 -0.71 -12.25
C TRP A 172 -9.93 -1.41 -13.13
N ALA A 173 -9.63 -2.69 -12.88
CA ALA A 173 -8.75 -3.50 -13.72
C ALA A 173 -9.51 -4.41 -14.70
N GLY A 174 -10.76 -4.77 -14.42
CA GLY A 174 -11.58 -5.64 -15.28
C GLY A 174 -11.68 -5.16 -16.73
N PRO A 175 -12.02 -3.87 -16.99
CA PRO A 175 -12.16 -3.37 -18.36
C PRO A 175 -10.87 -3.49 -19.21
N SER A 176 -9.69 -3.45 -18.59
CA SER A 176 -8.40 -3.58 -19.30
C SER A 176 -7.93 -5.03 -19.48
N HIS A 177 -8.61 -6.00 -18.85
CA HIS A 177 -8.30 -7.43 -18.89
C HIS A 177 -9.46 -8.28 -19.41
N THR A 178 -10.42 -7.64 -20.10
CA THR A 178 -11.48 -8.36 -20.79
C THR A 178 -11.05 -8.67 -22.22
N TYR A 179 -11.12 -9.94 -22.62
CA TYR A 179 -10.82 -10.40 -23.97
C TYR A 179 -11.87 -11.40 -24.43
N GLN A 180 -12.48 -11.16 -25.60
CA GLN A 180 -13.53 -12.01 -26.18
C GLN A 180 -14.74 -12.28 -25.25
N GLY A 181 -15.02 -11.37 -24.32
CA GLY A 181 -16.14 -11.50 -23.37
C GLY A 181 -15.72 -12.05 -22.00
N ASP A 182 -14.53 -12.63 -21.88
CA ASP A 182 -14.01 -13.18 -20.62
C ASP A 182 -13.16 -12.14 -19.88
N ASN A 183 -13.41 -11.98 -18.57
CA ASN A 183 -12.62 -11.09 -17.71
C ASN A 183 -11.51 -11.87 -17.00
N TRP A 184 -10.27 -11.65 -17.43
CA TRP A 184 -9.14 -12.41 -16.90
C TRP A 184 -8.67 -11.99 -15.51
N VAL A 185 -9.27 -10.94 -14.92
CA VAL A 185 -9.11 -10.69 -13.48
C VAL A 185 -9.70 -11.85 -12.66
N GLU A 186 -10.64 -12.61 -13.21
CA GLU A 186 -11.26 -13.77 -12.56
C GLU A 186 -10.29 -14.93 -12.33
N VAL A 187 -9.16 -14.99 -13.05
CA VAL A 187 -8.06 -15.93 -12.74
C VAL A 187 -7.56 -15.73 -11.30
N PHE A 188 -7.66 -14.50 -10.78
CA PHE A 188 -7.30 -14.15 -9.42
C PHE A 188 -8.50 -14.07 -8.47
N LEU A 189 -9.69 -14.56 -8.85
CA LEU A 189 -10.92 -14.41 -8.07
C LEU A 189 -10.75 -14.88 -6.63
N ILE A 190 -10.31 -16.13 -6.44
CA ILE A 190 -10.15 -16.71 -5.11
C ILE A 190 -9.08 -15.95 -4.29
N PRO A 191 -7.86 -15.70 -4.80
CA PRO A 191 -6.87 -14.88 -4.09
C PRO A 191 -7.39 -13.48 -3.70
N ILE A 192 -8.09 -12.79 -4.62
CA ILE A 192 -8.63 -11.44 -4.37
C ILE A 192 -9.69 -11.48 -3.28
N LEU A 193 -10.67 -12.38 -3.38
CA LEU A 193 -11.74 -12.48 -2.40
C LEU A 193 -11.22 -12.86 -1.02
N VAL A 194 -10.32 -13.84 -0.93
CA VAL A 194 -9.76 -14.30 0.34
C VAL A 194 -8.92 -13.20 1.01
N ASN A 195 -7.94 -12.65 0.29
CA ASN A 195 -7.04 -11.65 0.88
C ASN A 195 -7.74 -10.31 1.12
N GLY A 196 -8.58 -9.89 0.17
CA GLY A 196 -9.38 -8.68 0.28
C GLY A 196 -10.33 -8.74 1.47
N THR A 197 -11.11 -9.81 1.61
CA THR A 197 -12.03 -9.99 2.73
C THR A 197 -11.29 -10.09 4.06
N PHE A 198 -10.19 -10.86 4.11
CA PHE A 198 -9.37 -10.99 5.31
C PHE A 198 -8.85 -9.63 5.80
N LEU A 199 -8.31 -8.81 4.88
CA LEU A 199 -7.81 -7.48 5.20
C LEU A 199 -8.93 -6.50 5.57
N THR A 200 -10.06 -6.53 4.87
CA THR A 200 -11.22 -5.68 5.18
C THR A 200 -11.81 -6.02 6.55
N VAL A 201 -12.17 -7.28 6.79
CA VAL A 201 -12.78 -7.70 8.06
C VAL A 201 -11.78 -7.58 9.21
N GLY A 202 -10.54 -8.02 9.01
CA GLY A 202 -9.48 -7.90 10.02
C GLY A 202 -9.17 -6.43 10.36
N GLY A 203 -9.12 -5.56 9.36
CA GLY A 203 -8.95 -4.12 9.52
C GLY A 203 -10.11 -3.48 10.29
N LEU A 204 -11.35 -3.84 9.96
CA LEU A 204 -12.54 -3.36 10.65
C LEU A 204 -12.56 -3.78 12.13
N ILE A 205 -12.24 -5.05 12.44
CA ILE A 205 -12.13 -5.53 13.82
C ILE A 205 -11.05 -4.75 14.60
N ALA A 206 -9.90 -4.48 13.98
CA ALA A 206 -8.84 -3.68 14.61
C ALA A 206 -9.29 -2.24 14.88
N LEU A 207 -10.01 -1.61 13.96
CA LEU A 207 -10.59 -0.28 14.14
C LEU A 207 -11.56 -0.24 15.32
N THR A 208 -12.52 -1.17 15.38
CA THR A 208 -13.47 -1.27 16.49
C THR A 208 -12.75 -1.43 17.84
N LYS A 209 -11.72 -2.30 17.89
CA LYS A 209 -10.88 -2.46 19.09
C LYS A 209 -10.16 -1.17 19.49
N SER A 210 -9.66 -0.40 18.51
CA SER A 210 -9.00 0.87 18.77
C SER A 210 -9.96 1.91 19.39
N PHE A 211 -11.18 2.04 18.87
CA PHE A 211 -12.19 2.93 19.43
C PHE A 211 -12.55 2.59 20.88
N ILE A 212 -12.71 1.30 21.18
CA ILE A 212 -12.94 0.83 22.56
C ILE A 212 -11.76 1.22 23.47
N GLN A 213 -10.53 1.04 22.99
CA GLN A 213 -9.33 1.37 23.76
C GLN A 213 -9.22 2.87 24.02
N ILE A 214 -9.48 3.72 23.02
CA ILE A 214 -9.47 5.19 23.17
C ILE A 214 -10.50 5.62 24.21
N LYS A 215 -11.73 5.10 24.14
CA LYS A 215 -12.79 5.42 25.11
C LYS A 215 -12.37 5.04 26.54
N LYS A 216 -11.73 3.88 26.72
CA LYS A 216 -11.22 3.43 28.02
C LYS A 216 -10.10 4.33 28.55
N GLU A 217 -9.17 4.72 27.67
CA GLU A 217 -8.06 5.64 28.00
C GLU A 217 -8.58 7.03 28.43
N ASP A 218 -9.62 7.54 27.77
CA ASP A 218 -10.23 8.83 28.12
C ASP A 218 -10.99 8.76 29.45
N GLN A 219 -11.74 7.68 29.72
CA GLN A 219 -12.42 7.49 31.01
C GLN A 219 -11.44 7.47 32.19
N MET A 220 -10.32 6.74 32.06
CA MET A 220 -9.31 6.65 33.12
C MET A 220 -8.65 8.01 33.43
N ARG A 221 -8.47 8.86 32.41
CA ARG A 221 -7.92 10.22 32.59
C ARG A 221 -8.86 11.14 33.36
N VAL A 222 -10.16 11.07 33.06
CA VAL A 222 -11.16 11.88 33.77
C VAL A 222 -11.21 11.47 35.24
N THR A 223 -11.22 10.17 35.54
CA THR A 223 -11.25 9.68 36.93
C THR A 223 -9.99 10.01 37.73
N SER A 224 -8.81 10.04 37.10
CA SER A 224 -7.56 10.43 37.78
C SER A 224 -7.49 11.94 38.03
N SER A 225 -8.05 12.78 37.15
CA SER A 225 -8.08 14.23 37.39
C SER A 225 -9.04 14.66 38.49
N SER A 226 -10.07 13.84 38.77
CA SER A 226 -11.03 14.10 39.85
C SER A 226 -10.59 13.60 41.23
N SER A 227 -9.56 12.75 41.31
CA SER A 227 -9.02 12.26 42.59
C SER A 227 -7.91 13.14 43.17
N ASP A 228 -7.36 14.06 42.36
CA ASP A 228 -6.21 14.89 42.71
C ASP A 228 -6.61 16.35 43.06
N GLY A 229 -7.91 16.63 43.19
CA GLY A 229 -8.48 17.92 43.61
C GLY A 229 -9.38 17.78 44.82
#